data_AF-E9B3P6-F1
#
_entry.id   AF-E9B3P6-F1
#
_cell.length_a   1.000
_cell.length_b   1.000
_cell.length_c   1.000
_cell.angle_alpha   90.00
_cell.angle_beta   90.00
_cell.angle_gamma   90.00
#
_symmetry.space_group_name_H-M   'P 1'
#
loop_
_entity.id
_entity.type
_entity.pdbx_description
1 polymer ?
#
loop_
_entity_poly.entity_id
_entity_poly.type
_entity_poly.pdbx_seq_one_letter_code
_entity_poly.pdbx_strand_id
1 'polypeptide(L)'
;MSVSTKTQSSVKGSKGRRSTTGVLSWKKNGNHFAAADAAAAALPEPIAYLGGKQRSANRRAKCHKQFEELAQVICAMNSSTLLGTEVAGSSTRSASVASPSPSLSLPTEQLFPTLQVGYLARALGLNVSNQQAASIVELVEDDGPSTGFVNRRKLGHVLVDAIMTGTLGGPTLHAFAAENLAAITSASDDGPVRLSAERLANFVPSVCVREEEVTLLRAFEALDKDQKGYLEMVELRAAMMEGDECFSSEEVDDMWMAMLDPETNRAYYRDFAEILARE
;
A
#
# COMPACT_ATOMS: atom_id res chain seq x y z
N MET A 1 42.11 -57.29 -2.66
CA MET A 1 43.14 -57.26 -1.61
C MET A 1 42.95 -55.94 -0.85
N SER A 2 41.99 -55.79 0.07
CA SER A 2 41.81 -56.38 1.41
C SER A 2 42.82 -55.88 2.45
N VAL A 3 42.51 -54.77 3.14
CA VAL A 3 42.59 -54.49 4.61
C VAL A 3 42.01 -53.07 4.80
N SER A 4 40.91 -52.76 5.51
CA SER A 4 40.40 -53.10 6.83
C SER A 4 41.25 -52.60 8.01
N THR A 5 40.90 -51.44 8.56
CA THR A 5 40.96 -51.18 10.00
C THR A 5 39.79 -50.28 10.41
N LYS A 6 39.18 -50.69 11.53
CA LYS A 6 37.96 -50.21 12.16
C LYS A 6 38.38 -49.87 13.59
N THR A 7 37.99 -48.73 14.13
CA THR A 7 38.08 -48.49 15.58
C THR A 7 36.83 -47.76 16.07
N GLN A 8 36.17 -48.42 17.01
CA GLN A 8 35.01 -48.00 17.79
C GLN A 8 35.46 -47.38 19.12
N SER A 9 34.72 -46.39 19.62
CA SER A 9 34.37 -46.18 21.05
C SER A 9 33.24 -45.13 21.05
N SER A 10 32.04 -45.26 21.62
CA SER A 10 31.44 -45.93 22.79
C SER A 10 31.68 -45.25 24.14
N VAL A 11 30.80 -44.30 24.50
CA VAL A 11 30.43 -43.89 25.88
C VAL A 11 28.96 -43.39 25.84
N LYS A 12 27.95 -44.23 26.19
CA LYS A 12 27.08 -44.17 27.41
C LYS A 12 27.00 -42.77 28.05
N GLY A 13 25.88 -42.09 28.27
CA GLY A 13 24.48 -42.49 28.49
C GLY A 13 23.99 -41.79 29.77
N SER A 14 22.86 -41.09 29.73
CA SER A 14 22.13 -40.72 30.96
C SER A 14 20.67 -40.36 30.66
N LYS A 15 19.79 -41.03 31.42
CA LYS A 15 18.32 -40.96 31.46
C LYS A 15 17.84 -39.78 32.32
N GLY A 16 16.61 -39.32 32.09
CA GLY A 16 15.78 -38.61 33.08
C GLY A 16 14.86 -37.56 32.43
N ARG A 17 13.69 -37.90 31.89
CA ARG A 17 12.38 -38.04 32.56
C ARG A 17 12.02 -36.85 33.49
N ARG A 18 11.15 -35.96 33.02
CA ARG A 18 9.90 -35.54 33.71
C ARG A 18 9.00 -34.73 32.79
N SER A 19 7.93 -35.38 32.37
CA SER A 19 6.67 -34.77 31.94
C SER A 19 5.88 -34.33 33.18
N THR A 20 5.35 -33.12 33.16
CA THR A 20 4.22 -32.72 34.02
C THR A 20 3.22 -31.95 33.19
N THR A 21 2.20 -32.67 32.78
CA THR A 21 0.91 -32.21 32.27
C THR A 21 0.15 -31.51 33.40
N GLY A 22 -0.04 -30.19 33.29
CA GLY A 22 -0.95 -29.42 34.13
C GLY A 22 -2.30 -29.27 33.43
N VAL A 23 -3.19 -30.25 33.62
CA VAL A 23 -4.59 -30.18 33.20
C VAL A 23 -5.33 -29.31 34.22
N LEU A 24 -5.64 -28.05 33.87
CA LEU A 24 -6.56 -27.23 34.65
C LEU A 24 -8.00 -27.61 34.27
N SER A 25 -8.61 -28.41 35.14
CA SER A 25 -10.03 -28.67 35.22
C SER A 25 -10.78 -27.40 35.62
N TRP A 26 -11.42 -26.71 34.66
CA TRP A 26 -12.41 -25.68 34.96
C TRP A 26 -13.80 -26.30 35.08
N LYS A 27 -14.32 -26.15 36.30
CA LYS A 27 -15.56 -26.71 36.81
C LYS A 27 -16.74 -25.98 36.19
N LYS A 28 -17.60 -26.76 35.55
CA LYS A 28 -18.88 -26.37 34.96
C LYS A 28 -19.86 -25.98 36.08
N ASN A 29 -20.12 -24.70 36.26
CA ASN A 29 -21.26 -24.20 37.03
C ASN A 29 -22.25 -23.54 36.07
N GLY A 30 -23.42 -24.15 35.94
CA GLY A 30 -24.53 -23.64 35.15
C GLY A 30 -25.37 -22.62 35.91
N ASN A 31 -26.11 -21.87 35.09
CA ASN A 31 -27.35 -21.14 35.39
C ASN A 31 -27.28 -19.96 36.36
N HIS A 32 -27.17 -18.75 35.79
CA HIS A 32 -28.06 -17.62 36.07
C HIS A 32 -27.78 -16.51 35.03
N PHE A 33 -28.45 -16.56 33.88
CA PHE A 33 -28.58 -15.41 32.97
C PHE A 33 -30.05 -15.31 32.56
N ALA A 34 -30.82 -14.63 33.41
CA ALA A 34 -32.11 -14.09 33.06
C ALA A 34 -32.23 -12.75 33.80
N ALA A 35 -32.65 -11.73 33.06
CA ALA A 35 -32.95 -10.37 33.49
C ALA A 35 -31.75 -9.43 33.74
N ALA A 36 -31.27 -8.80 32.67
CA ALA A 36 -30.76 -7.42 32.71
C ALA A 36 -30.83 -6.80 31.30
N ASP A 37 -32.03 -6.83 30.71
CA ASP A 37 -32.33 -6.13 29.46
C ASP A 37 -33.52 -5.22 29.74
N ALA A 38 -33.23 -4.04 30.31
CA ALA A 38 -34.11 -2.86 30.42
C ALA A 38 -33.55 -1.85 31.45
N ALA A 39 -32.37 -1.25 31.21
CA ALA A 39 -31.95 -0.05 31.95
C ALA A 39 -30.82 0.77 31.27
N ALA A 40 -30.60 0.65 29.96
CA ALA A 40 -29.57 1.42 29.25
C ALA A 40 -30.14 2.60 28.43
N ALA A 41 -31.37 3.03 28.72
CA ALA A 41 -32.05 4.11 28.01
C ALA A 41 -32.35 5.28 28.96
N ALA A 42 -31.31 5.96 29.45
CA ALA A 42 -31.38 7.35 29.95
C ALA A 42 -30.00 7.81 30.48
N LEU A 43 -29.02 8.00 29.60
CA LEU A 43 -27.92 8.92 29.90
C LEU A 43 -27.69 9.84 28.70
N PRO A 44 -27.66 11.17 28.90
CA PRO A 44 -27.38 12.11 27.83
C PRO A 44 -25.88 12.09 27.50
N GLU A 45 -25.51 11.60 26.32
CA GLU A 45 -24.26 12.04 25.67
C GLU A 45 -24.38 13.52 25.31
N PRO A 46 -23.36 14.38 25.53
CA PRO A 46 -22.35 14.57 24.47
C PRO A 46 -21.03 15.26 24.91
N ILE A 47 -19.93 14.54 25.17
CA ILE A 47 -18.57 15.16 25.10
C ILE A 47 -17.52 14.20 24.51
N ALA A 48 -17.69 12.87 24.62
CA ALA A 48 -16.73 11.91 24.09
C ALA A 48 -16.66 11.88 22.54
N TYR A 49 -17.74 12.26 21.84
CA TYR A 49 -17.86 12.08 20.37
C TYR A 49 -17.23 13.19 19.51
N LEU A 50 -16.89 14.35 20.10
CA LEU A 50 -16.30 15.48 19.34
C LEU A 50 -14.78 15.32 19.11
N GLY A 51 -14.09 14.61 20.01
CA GLY A 51 -12.65 14.38 19.90
C GLY A 51 -12.27 13.42 18.76
N GLY A 52 -13.10 12.43 18.48
CA GLY A 52 -12.86 11.44 17.41
C GLY A 52 -12.99 12.03 16.00
N LYS A 53 -14.08 12.75 15.74
CA LYS A 53 -14.34 13.36 14.41
C LYS A 53 -13.34 14.45 14.04
N GLN A 54 -12.92 15.28 15.01
CA GLN A 54 -11.96 16.34 14.74
C GLN A 54 -10.56 15.78 14.43
N ARG A 55 -10.17 14.69 15.12
CA ARG A 55 -8.90 14.00 14.85
C ARG A 55 -8.90 13.34 13.47
N SER A 56 -10.01 12.71 13.06
CA SER A 56 -10.11 12.09 11.73
C SER A 56 -10.10 13.13 10.61
N ALA A 57 -10.77 14.27 10.78
CA ALA A 57 -10.76 15.36 9.81
C ALA A 57 -9.37 15.98 9.64
N ASN A 58 -8.66 16.24 10.75
CA ASN A 58 -7.29 16.76 10.70
C ASN A 58 -6.32 15.78 10.04
N ARG A 59 -6.43 14.48 10.36
CA ARG A 59 -5.62 13.43 9.72
C ARG A 59 -5.89 13.37 8.21
N ARG A 60 -7.17 13.39 7.80
CA ARG A 60 -7.56 13.42 6.38
C ARG A 60 -7.02 14.66 5.65
N ALA A 61 -7.08 15.84 6.27
CA ALA A 61 -6.53 17.07 5.70
C ALA A 61 -5.00 16.98 5.53
N LYS A 62 -4.28 16.39 6.50
CA LYS A 62 -2.84 16.13 6.39
C LYS A 62 -2.53 15.18 5.23
N CYS A 63 -3.26 14.08 5.10
CA CYS A 63 -3.10 13.14 3.99
C CYS A 63 -3.39 13.79 2.63
N HIS A 64 -4.42 14.62 2.52
CA HIS A 64 -4.68 15.40 1.30
C HIS A 64 -3.51 16.32 0.98
N LYS A 65 -2.97 17.04 1.96
CA LYS A 65 -1.81 17.92 1.75
C LYS A 65 -0.60 17.14 1.22
N GLN A 66 -0.31 15.97 1.80
CA GLN A 66 0.78 15.09 1.34
C GLN A 66 0.55 14.60 -0.09
N PHE A 67 -0.69 14.22 -0.43
CA PHE A 67 -1.07 13.85 -1.80
C PHE A 67 -0.81 15.00 -2.77
N GLU A 68 -1.23 16.23 -2.43
CA GLU A 68 -1.06 17.38 -3.33
C GLU A 68 0.42 17.74 -3.56
N GLU A 69 1.24 17.70 -2.50
CA GLU A 69 2.68 17.94 -2.60
C GLU A 69 3.37 16.91 -3.50
N LEU A 70 3.10 15.62 -3.30
CA LEU A 70 3.70 14.55 -4.11
C LEU A 70 3.20 14.57 -5.55
N ALA A 71 1.91 14.76 -5.78
CA ALA A 71 1.35 14.85 -7.12
C ALA A 71 1.97 16.01 -7.91
N GLN A 72 2.20 17.16 -7.26
CA GLN A 72 2.86 18.30 -7.88
C GLN A 72 4.31 18.00 -8.27
N VAL A 73 5.09 17.35 -7.39
CA VAL A 73 6.48 16.96 -7.68
C VAL A 73 6.55 16.01 -8.87
N ILE A 74 5.72 14.96 -8.89
CA ILE A 74 5.70 13.98 -9.98
C ILE A 74 5.31 14.63 -11.31
N CYS A 75 4.31 15.52 -11.31
CA CYS A 75 3.93 16.27 -12.52
C CYS A 75 5.08 17.16 -13.01
N ALA A 76 5.77 17.87 -12.12
CA ALA A 76 6.88 18.76 -12.48
C ALA A 76 8.09 18.01 -13.08
N MET A 77 8.39 16.81 -12.56
CA MET A 77 9.45 15.95 -13.08
C MET A 77 9.18 15.57 -14.54
N ASN A 78 7.94 15.19 -14.87
CA ASN A 78 7.56 14.78 -16.23
C ASN A 78 7.55 15.94 -17.22
N SER A 79 7.19 17.16 -16.80
CA SER A 79 7.25 18.34 -17.67
C SER A 79 8.68 18.74 -18.02
N SER A 80 9.64 18.50 -17.13
CA SER A 80 11.05 18.86 -17.33
C SER A 80 11.75 17.93 -18.33
N THR A 81 11.34 16.67 -18.42
CA THR A 81 11.91 15.69 -19.36
C THR A 81 11.60 16.00 -20.82
N LEU A 82 10.49 16.70 -21.10
CA LEU A 82 10.07 17.03 -22.48
C LEU A 82 10.80 18.23 -23.09
N LEU A 83 11.48 19.07 -22.29
CA LEU A 83 12.19 20.26 -22.79
C LEU A 83 13.68 20.02 -23.08
N GLY A 84 14.19 18.80 -22.88
CA GLY A 84 15.61 18.46 -22.99
C GLY A 84 16.07 17.92 -24.36
N THR A 85 15.22 17.87 -25.37
CA THR A 85 15.53 17.20 -26.65
C THR A 85 15.27 18.10 -27.87
N GLU A 86 15.79 19.33 -27.88
CA GLU A 86 15.95 20.09 -29.13
C GLU A 86 17.39 19.93 -29.64
N VAL A 87 17.59 18.90 -30.47
CA VAL A 87 18.79 18.75 -31.30
C VAL A 87 18.67 19.74 -32.46
N ALA A 88 19.70 20.58 -32.56
CA ALA A 88 19.91 21.55 -33.62
C ALA A 88 19.72 20.96 -35.03
N GLY A 89 18.82 21.56 -35.82
CA GLY A 89 18.60 21.23 -37.23
C GLY A 89 17.91 22.36 -37.98
N SER A 90 18.72 23.14 -38.69
CA SER A 90 18.36 24.24 -39.61
C SER A 90 17.25 23.93 -40.63
N SER A 91 16.30 24.85 -40.84
CA SER A 91 16.06 25.57 -42.12
C SER A 91 14.64 26.14 -42.31
N THR A 92 14.60 27.47 -42.44
CA THR A 92 13.84 28.33 -43.37
C THR A 92 12.39 28.05 -43.83
N ARG A 93 11.58 29.12 -43.65
CA ARG A 93 10.44 29.63 -44.45
C ARG A 93 9.11 28.86 -44.42
N SER A 94 8.06 29.51 -43.91
CA SER A 94 7.03 30.23 -44.70
C SER A 94 5.85 30.61 -43.81
N ALA A 95 5.38 31.86 -43.91
CA ALA A 95 4.21 32.35 -43.21
C ALA A 95 2.91 31.82 -43.84
N SER A 96 1.96 31.38 -43.03
CA SER A 96 0.54 31.38 -43.38
C SER A 96 -0.30 31.60 -42.12
N VAL A 97 -1.08 32.67 -42.19
CA VAL A 97 -2.08 33.10 -41.20
C VAL A 97 -3.24 32.11 -41.21
N ALA A 98 -3.51 31.47 -40.07
CA ALA A 98 -4.75 30.76 -39.81
C ALA A 98 -5.19 31.02 -38.36
N SER A 99 -6.46 31.36 -38.23
CA SER A 99 -7.17 31.88 -37.06
C SER A 99 -7.03 31.03 -35.79
N PRO A 100 -7.09 31.64 -34.59
CA PRO A 100 -7.14 30.90 -33.34
C PRO A 100 -8.52 30.29 -33.15
N SER A 101 -8.63 28.98 -33.35
CA SER A 101 -9.70 28.16 -32.76
C SER A 101 -9.64 28.33 -31.24
N PRO A 102 -10.78 28.38 -30.53
CA PRO A 102 -10.78 28.41 -29.08
C PRO A 102 -10.31 27.03 -28.60
N SER A 103 -9.03 26.93 -28.24
CA SER A 103 -8.55 25.82 -27.44
C SER A 103 -9.32 25.87 -26.12
N LEU A 104 -10.25 24.93 -25.95
CA LEU A 104 -10.74 24.53 -24.63
C LEU A 104 -9.53 24.04 -23.85
N SER A 105 -8.81 24.96 -23.22
CA SER A 105 -7.79 24.67 -22.23
C SER A 105 -8.51 24.10 -21.03
N LEU A 106 -8.77 22.80 -21.05
CA LEU A 106 -8.99 22.03 -19.82
C LEU A 106 -7.84 22.40 -18.88
N PRO A 107 -8.10 22.79 -17.63
CA PRO A 107 -7.04 23.16 -16.70
C PRO A 107 -6.15 21.93 -16.49
N THR A 108 -4.98 21.93 -17.12
CA THR A 108 -3.98 20.85 -17.09
C THR A 108 -3.58 20.47 -15.66
N GLU A 109 -3.83 21.36 -14.70
CA GLU A 109 -3.61 21.14 -13.27
C GLU A 109 -4.51 20.06 -12.64
N GLN A 110 -5.63 19.70 -13.29
CA GLN A 110 -6.58 18.71 -12.78
C GLN A 110 -6.35 17.29 -13.32
N LEU A 111 -5.41 17.10 -14.24
CA LEU A 111 -5.11 15.80 -14.85
C LEU A 111 -3.80 15.23 -14.30
N PHE A 112 -3.78 13.92 -14.07
CA PHE A 112 -2.62 13.18 -13.57
C PHE A 112 -2.30 12.00 -14.51
N PRO A 113 -1.05 11.77 -14.92
CA PRO A 113 -0.72 10.70 -15.85
C PRO A 113 -1.05 9.31 -15.29
N THR A 114 -1.76 8.48 -16.06
CA THR A 114 -2.19 7.14 -15.64
C THR A 114 -1.02 6.25 -15.21
N LEU A 115 0.09 6.30 -15.96
CA LEU A 115 1.30 5.50 -15.67
C LEU A 115 1.98 5.86 -14.34
N GLN A 116 1.69 7.04 -13.79
CA GLN A 116 2.30 7.53 -12.56
C GLN A 116 1.48 7.21 -11.31
N VAL A 117 0.26 6.67 -11.48
CA VAL A 117 -0.66 6.40 -10.36
C VAL A 117 -0.08 5.40 -9.37
N GLY A 118 0.52 4.31 -9.86
CA GLY A 118 1.17 3.31 -8.99
C GLY A 118 2.35 3.89 -8.20
N TYR A 119 3.18 4.71 -8.84
CA TYR A 119 4.31 5.39 -8.18
C TYR A 119 3.83 6.34 -7.09
N LEU A 120 2.80 7.14 -7.37
CA LEU A 120 2.21 8.05 -6.38
C LEU A 120 1.61 7.29 -5.20
N ALA A 121 0.87 6.20 -5.44
CA ALA A 121 0.28 5.38 -4.38
C ALA A 121 1.36 4.79 -3.45
N ARG A 122 2.45 4.25 -4.02
CA ARG A 122 3.58 3.71 -3.25
C ARG A 122 4.35 4.80 -2.50
N ALA A 123 4.56 5.96 -3.12
CA ALA A 123 5.18 7.12 -2.46
C ALA A 123 4.35 7.67 -1.28
N LEU A 124 3.03 7.43 -1.29
CA LEU A 124 2.14 7.73 -0.17
C LEU A 124 2.16 6.65 0.94
N GLY A 125 2.98 5.61 0.79
CA GLY A 125 3.14 4.52 1.75
C GLY A 125 2.13 3.38 1.57
N LEU A 126 1.34 3.34 0.50
CA LEU A 126 0.44 2.22 0.23
C LEU A 126 1.19 1.06 -0.41
N ASN A 127 0.93 -0.17 0.04
CA ASN A 127 1.46 -1.37 -0.59
C ASN A 127 0.52 -1.81 -1.72
N VAL A 128 0.77 -1.33 -2.94
CA VAL A 128 -0.11 -1.51 -4.10
C VAL A 128 0.61 -2.28 -5.21
N SER A 129 0.06 -3.44 -5.57
CA SER A 129 0.52 -4.24 -6.71
C SER A 129 0.21 -3.54 -8.05
N ASN A 130 0.85 -3.97 -9.14
CA ASN A 130 0.56 -3.40 -10.46
C ASN A 130 -0.91 -3.62 -10.88
N GLN A 131 -1.50 -4.76 -10.49
CA GLN A 131 -2.91 -5.04 -10.71
C GLN A 131 -3.79 -4.07 -9.92
N GLN A 132 -3.49 -3.84 -8.63
CA GLN A 132 -4.24 -2.87 -7.82
C GLN A 132 -4.10 -1.44 -8.35
N ALA A 133 -2.92 -1.06 -8.86
CA ALA A 133 -2.72 0.23 -9.50
C ALA A 133 -3.59 0.41 -10.75
N ALA A 134 -3.71 -0.64 -11.58
CA ALA A 134 -4.62 -0.64 -12.72
C ALA A 134 -6.09 -0.52 -12.27
N SER A 135 -6.48 -1.22 -11.20
CA SER A 135 -7.82 -1.11 -10.62
C SER A 135 -8.12 0.28 -10.05
N ILE A 136 -7.13 0.98 -9.46
CA ILE A 136 -7.27 2.39 -9.04
C ILE A 136 -7.55 3.28 -10.25
N VAL A 137 -6.81 3.10 -11.34
CA VAL A 137 -7.01 3.86 -12.59
C VAL A 137 -8.42 3.63 -13.11
N GLU A 138 -8.84 2.37 -13.23
CA GLU A 138 -10.17 1.99 -13.69
C GLU A 138 -11.29 2.62 -12.84
N LEU A 139 -11.08 2.74 -11.53
CA LEU A 139 -12.04 3.35 -10.62
C LEU A 139 -12.18 4.88 -10.81
N VAL A 140 -11.09 5.52 -11.20
CA VAL A 140 -10.97 6.99 -11.29
C VAL A 140 -11.28 7.50 -12.71
N GLU A 141 -10.98 6.71 -13.74
CA GLU A 141 -11.27 7.05 -15.14
C GLU A 141 -12.77 7.17 -15.40
N ASP A 142 -13.14 8.12 -16.26
CA ASP A 142 -14.51 8.29 -16.73
C ASP A 142 -14.93 7.18 -17.70
N ASP A 143 -16.25 7.09 -17.97
CA ASP A 143 -16.79 6.19 -18.99
C ASP A 143 -16.43 6.70 -20.38
N GLY A 144 -15.32 6.21 -20.92
CA GLY A 144 -14.80 6.62 -22.22
C GLY A 144 -13.48 5.91 -22.58
N PRO A 145 -12.93 6.19 -23.77
CA PRO A 145 -11.60 5.71 -24.13
C PRO A 145 -10.58 6.29 -23.15
N SER A 146 -9.61 5.47 -22.71
CA SER A 146 -8.55 5.96 -21.82
C SER A 146 -7.80 7.10 -22.50
N THR A 147 -7.71 8.22 -21.79
CA THR A 147 -7.01 9.42 -22.26
C THR A 147 -5.52 9.37 -21.93
N GLY A 148 -5.08 8.35 -21.16
CA GLY A 148 -3.76 8.30 -20.54
C GLY A 148 -3.62 9.22 -19.31
N PHE A 149 -4.72 9.88 -18.90
CA PHE A 149 -4.79 10.76 -17.74
C PHE A 149 -6.02 10.44 -16.89
N VAL A 150 -5.87 10.64 -15.58
CA VAL A 150 -6.93 10.52 -14.59
C VAL A 150 -7.20 11.85 -13.90
N ASN A 151 -8.42 12.07 -13.43
CA ASN A 151 -8.75 13.27 -12.68
C ASN A 151 -8.05 13.25 -11.30
N ARG A 152 -7.22 14.26 -11.04
CA ARG A 152 -6.42 14.40 -9.82
C ARG A 152 -7.28 14.46 -8.56
N ARG A 153 -8.43 15.14 -8.59
CA ARG A 153 -9.33 15.23 -7.42
C ARG A 153 -9.91 13.86 -7.08
N LYS A 154 -10.43 13.14 -8.09
CA LYS A 154 -10.93 11.76 -7.91
C LYS A 154 -9.84 10.84 -7.36
N LEU A 155 -8.64 10.87 -7.96
CA LEU A 155 -7.51 10.08 -7.51
C LEU A 155 -7.14 10.38 -6.05
N GLY A 156 -7.11 11.66 -5.67
CA GLY A 156 -6.82 12.08 -4.30
C GLY A 156 -7.83 11.51 -3.30
N HIS A 157 -9.12 11.49 -3.62
CA HIS A 157 -10.12 10.88 -2.74
C HIS A 157 -9.91 9.39 -2.55
N VAL A 158 -9.64 8.64 -3.63
CA VAL A 158 -9.40 7.19 -3.57
C VAL A 158 -8.16 6.89 -2.73
N LEU A 159 -7.04 7.56 -3.00
CA LEU A 159 -5.78 7.30 -2.30
C LEU A 159 -5.82 7.75 -0.83
N VAL A 160 -6.42 8.92 -0.53
CA VAL A 160 -6.56 9.37 0.86
C VAL A 160 -7.48 8.44 1.65
N ASP A 161 -8.56 7.94 1.06
CA ASP A 161 -9.41 6.95 1.71
C ASP A 161 -8.65 5.66 2.00
N ALA A 162 -7.86 5.19 1.03
CA ALA A 162 -7.02 4.01 1.17
C ALA A 162 -5.97 4.17 2.29
N ILE A 163 -5.33 5.34 2.42
CA ILE A 163 -4.38 5.64 3.51
C ILE A 163 -5.08 5.66 4.88
N MET A 164 -6.32 6.13 4.92
CA MET A 164 -7.08 6.28 6.17
C MET A 164 -7.68 4.96 6.64
N THR A 165 -8.13 4.12 5.71
CA THR A 165 -8.86 2.87 5.98
C THR A 165 -8.00 1.63 5.84
N GLY A 166 -6.92 1.70 5.07
CA GLY A 166 -6.09 0.57 4.71
C GLY A 166 -6.65 -0.31 3.58
N THR A 167 -7.76 0.09 2.98
CA THR A 167 -8.46 -0.68 1.95
C THR A 167 -8.75 0.17 0.74
N LEU A 168 -8.36 -0.29 -0.44
CA LEU A 168 -8.78 0.27 -1.72
C LEU A 168 -10.20 -0.19 -2.01
N GLY A 169 -11.10 0.74 -2.38
CA GLY A 169 -12.50 0.40 -2.68
C GLY A 169 -13.36 0.05 -1.47
N GLY A 170 -12.95 0.45 -0.26
CA GLY A 170 -13.67 0.14 0.97
C GLY A 170 -15.05 0.83 1.12
N PRO A 171 -15.81 0.50 2.18
CA PRO A 171 -17.16 1.02 2.41
C PRO A 171 -17.22 2.56 2.55
N THR A 172 -16.13 3.20 2.99
CA THR A 172 -16.03 4.66 3.07
C THR A 172 -16.08 5.30 1.68
N LEU A 173 -15.41 4.69 0.70
CA LEU A 173 -15.44 5.14 -0.68
C LEU A 173 -16.82 4.91 -1.32
N HIS A 174 -17.49 3.79 -0.98
CA HIS A 174 -18.87 3.55 -1.39
C HIS A 174 -19.85 4.60 -0.84
N ALA A 175 -19.71 4.97 0.44
CA ALA A 175 -20.51 6.03 1.04
C ALA A 175 -20.29 7.37 0.34
N PHE A 176 -19.03 7.72 0.03
CA PHE A 176 -18.69 8.93 -0.72
C PHE A 176 -19.32 8.94 -2.13
N ALA A 177 -19.25 7.82 -2.84
CA ALA A 177 -19.87 7.71 -4.17
C ALA A 177 -21.40 7.82 -4.11
N ALA A 178 -22.04 7.22 -3.10
CA ALA A 178 -23.49 7.29 -2.91
C ALA A 178 -23.97 8.71 -2.54
N GLU A 179 -23.24 9.39 -1.65
CA GLU A 179 -23.54 10.78 -1.27
C GLU A 179 -23.43 11.75 -2.46
N ASN A 180 -22.43 11.57 -3.33
CA ASN A 180 -22.25 12.40 -4.53
C ASN A 180 -23.19 12.04 -5.70
N LEU A 181 -23.85 10.88 -5.65
CA LEU A 181 -24.93 10.56 -6.57
C LEU A 181 -26.20 11.35 -6.25
N ALA A 182 -26.48 11.56 -4.96
CA ALA A 182 -27.66 12.29 -4.47
C ALA A 182 -27.57 13.81 -4.67
N ALA A 183 -26.38 14.38 -4.75
CA ALA A 183 -26.13 15.80 -5.03
C ALA A 183 -26.28 16.13 -6.54
N ILE A 184 -27.51 16.06 -7.07
CA ILE A 184 -27.80 16.29 -8.51
C ILE A 184 -27.93 17.79 -8.88
N THR A 185 -27.79 18.72 -7.94
CA THR A 185 -28.03 20.14 -8.24
C THR A 185 -26.74 20.95 -8.45
N SER A 186 -26.60 21.43 -9.69
CA SER A 186 -25.72 22.48 -10.23
C SER A 186 -24.43 22.03 -10.95
N ALA A 187 -24.50 22.15 -12.27
CA ALA A 187 -23.42 21.99 -13.24
C ALA A 187 -22.44 23.17 -13.18
N SER A 188 -21.71 23.26 -12.07
CA SER A 188 -20.48 24.06 -11.98
C SER A 188 -19.28 23.16 -12.27
N ASP A 189 -18.24 23.72 -12.89
CA ASP A 189 -16.93 23.09 -13.11
C ASP A 189 -16.20 22.77 -11.77
N ASP A 190 -16.75 23.24 -10.64
CA ASP A 190 -16.37 22.88 -9.26
C ASP A 190 -17.37 21.92 -8.59
N GLY A 191 -18.13 21.16 -9.37
CA GLY A 191 -19.11 20.19 -8.87
C GLY A 191 -18.50 19.06 -8.02
N PRO A 192 -19.34 18.35 -7.23
CA PRO A 192 -18.90 17.25 -6.39
C PRO A 192 -18.24 16.15 -7.22
N VAL A 193 -17.14 15.60 -6.69
CA VAL A 193 -16.33 14.58 -7.36
C VAL A 193 -17.12 13.29 -7.54
N ARG A 194 -17.41 12.89 -8.78
CA ARG A 194 -18.19 11.67 -9.08
C ARG A 194 -17.28 10.51 -9.50
N LEU A 195 -17.26 9.45 -8.68
CA LEU A 195 -16.73 8.14 -9.07
C LEU A 195 -17.82 7.33 -9.77
N SER A 196 -17.46 6.40 -10.64
CA SER A 196 -18.43 5.51 -11.30
C SER A 196 -19.00 4.53 -10.27
N ALA A 197 -20.27 4.73 -9.91
CA ALA A 197 -20.95 3.91 -8.91
C ALA A 197 -21.01 2.42 -9.32
N GLU A 198 -21.14 2.14 -10.62
CA GLU A 198 -21.16 0.79 -11.17
C GLU A 198 -19.80 0.08 -11.03
N ARG A 199 -18.70 0.75 -11.36
CA ARG A 199 -17.36 0.17 -11.21
C ARG A 199 -17.03 -0.05 -9.75
N LEU A 200 -17.36 0.92 -8.89
CA LEU A 200 -17.16 0.77 -7.46
C LEU A 200 -18.01 -0.37 -6.88
N ALA A 201 -19.26 -0.55 -7.31
CA ALA A 201 -20.11 -1.67 -6.89
C ALA A 201 -19.52 -3.05 -7.25
N ASN A 202 -18.82 -3.13 -8.38
CA ASN A 202 -18.15 -4.36 -8.84
C ASN A 202 -16.70 -4.46 -8.35
N PHE A 203 -16.18 -3.42 -7.70
CA PHE A 203 -14.81 -3.38 -7.21
C PHE A 203 -14.68 -4.28 -5.99
N VAL A 204 -13.78 -5.25 -6.04
CA VAL A 204 -13.46 -6.08 -4.88
C VAL A 204 -12.51 -5.28 -3.98
N PRO A 205 -12.91 -4.93 -2.74
CA PRO A 205 -12.03 -4.19 -1.85
C PRO A 205 -10.75 -4.97 -1.59
N SER A 206 -9.61 -4.29 -1.65
CA SER A 206 -8.31 -4.93 -1.44
C SER A 206 -7.51 -4.19 -0.38
N VAL A 207 -6.81 -4.95 0.46
CA VAL A 207 -5.94 -4.40 1.50
C VAL A 207 -4.70 -3.81 0.84
N CYS A 208 -4.33 -2.60 1.25
CA CYS A 208 -3.16 -1.88 0.73
C CYS A 208 -2.33 -1.27 1.87
N VAL A 209 -2.51 -1.75 3.10
CA VAL A 209 -1.67 -1.37 4.24
C VAL A 209 -0.34 -2.10 4.12
N ARG A 210 0.73 -1.44 4.55
CA ARG A 210 1.98 -2.11 4.87
C ARG A 210 1.79 -3.06 6.04
N GLU A 211 2.50 -4.17 6.01
CA GLU A 211 2.53 -5.09 7.13
C GLU A 211 3.23 -4.45 8.33
N GLU A 212 2.79 -4.81 9.54
CA GLU A 212 3.44 -4.36 10.76
C GLU A 212 4.86 -4.94 10.87
N GLU A 213 5.76 -4.21 11.54
CA GLU A 213 7.15 -4.64 11.80
C GLU A 213 7.21 -6.07 12.34
N VAL A 214 6.29 -6.43 13.25
CA VAL A 214 6.23 -7.76 13.86
C VAL A 214 5.93 -8.85 12.81
N THR A 215 5.05 -8.58 11.85
CA THR A 215 4.72 -9.51 10.77
C THR A 215 5.91 -9.69 9.82
N LEU A 216 6.53 -8.58 9.43
CA LEU A 216 7.71 -8.58 8.55
C LEU A 216 8.89 -9.30 9.22
N LEU A 217 9.16 -9.01 10.48
CA LEU A 217 10.21 -9.66 11.27
C LEU A 217 10.00 -11.18 11.31
N ARG A 218 8.77 -11.64 11.58
CA ARG A 218 8.46 -13.07 11.58
C ARG A 218 8.65 -13.73 10.23
N ALA A 219 8.37 -13.01 9.13
CA ALA A 219 8.63 -13.52 7.79
C ALA A 219 10.13 -13.72 7.56
N PHE A 220 10.98 -12.76 7.96
CA PHE A 220 12.43 -12.90 7.87
C PHE A 220 12.99 -13.99 8.79
N GLU A 221 12.48 -14.11 10.02
CA GLU A 221 12.84 -15.21 10.94
C GLU A 221 12.52 -16.59 10.35
N ALA A 222 11.47 -16.71 9.51
CA ALA A 222 11.15 -17.95 8.83
C ALA A 222 12.13 -18.29 7.69
N LEU A 223 12.83 -17.28 7.13
CA LEU A 223 13.89 -17.47 6.15
C LEU A 223 15.23 -17.86 6.79
N ASP A 224 15.53 -17.28 7.96
CA ASP A 224 16.72 -17.56 8.78
C ASP A 224 16.55 -18.84 9.60
N LYS A 225 16.64 -19.99 8.92
CA LYS A 225 16.45 -21.33 9.53
C LYS A 225 17.38 -21.61 10.71
N ASP A 226 18.56 -20.98 10.70
CA ASP A 226 19.59 -21.14 11.73
C ASP A 226 19.47 -20.12 12.88
N GLN A 227 18.51 -19.19 12.81
CA GLN A 227 18.27 -18.14 13.81
C GLN A 227 19.53 -17.29 14.10
N LYS A 228 20.27 -16.97 13.05
CA LYS A 228 21.51 -16.18 13.10
C LYS A 228 21.26 -14.70 13.41
N GLY A 229 20.06 -14.20 13.12
CA GLY A 229 19.71 -12.78 13.22
C GLY A 229 20.07 -11.96 11.98
N TYR A 230 20.58 -12.60 10.92
CA TYR A 230 20.87 -12.00 9.63
C TYR A 230 20.61 -13.01 8.51
N LEU A 231 20.30 -12.51 7.31
CA LEU A 231 20.15 -13.35 6.12
C LEU A 231 21.44 -13.46 5.33
N GLU A 232 21.59 -14.58 4.63
CA GLU A 232 22.56 -14.76 3.56
C GLU A 232 21.90 -14.58 2.18
N MET A 233 22.68 -14.16 1.19
CA MET A 233 22.22 -13.95 -0.19
C MET A 233 21.48 -15.18 -0.75
N VAL A 234 21.94 -16.39 -0.41
CA VAL A 234 21.34 -17.64 -0.87
C VAL A 234 19.94 -17.83 -0.30
N GLU A 235 19.73 -17.49 0.97
CA GLU A 235 18.43 -17.56 1.64
C GLU A 235 17.45 -16.55 1.03
N LEU A 236 17.91 -15.33 0.78
CA LEU A 236 17.09 -14.29 0.15
C LEU A 236 16.72 -14.64 -1.30
N ARG A 237 17.69 -15.09 -2.12
CA ARG A 237 17.44 -15.50 -3.51
C ARG A 237 16.44 -16.64 -3.59
N ALA A 238 16.57 -17.65 -2.73
CA ALA A 238 15.61 -18.75 -2.68
C ALA A 238 14.20 -18.23 -2.39
N ALA A 239 14.05 -17.35 -1.39
CA ALA A 239 12.76 -16.81 -1.00
C ALA A 239 12.11 -15.93 -2.08
N MET A 240 12.91 -15.16 -2.82
CA MET A 240 12.40 -14.11 -3.72
C MET A 240 12.29 -14.57 -5.17
N MET A 241 13.03 -15.61 -5.55
CA MET A 241 12.99 -16.17 -6.90
C MET A 241 12.13 -17.44 -6.99
N GLU A 242 11.60 -17.94 -5.87
CA GLU A 242 10.72 -19.12 -5.81
C GLU A 242 9.31 -18.69 -5.40
N GLY A 243 8.34 -18.73 -6.32
CA GLY A 243 6.95 -18.33 -6.05
C GLY A 243 6.15 -18.00 -7.32
N ASP A 244 4.92 -17.53 -7.13
CA ASP A 244 4.07 -17.04 -8.23
C ASP A 244 4.45 -15.62 -8.67
N GLU A 245 5.08 -14.84 -7.78
CA GLU A 245 5.61 -13.49 -8.04
C GLU A 245 7.13 -13.47 -7.77
N CYS A 246 7.90 -14.01 -8.71
CA CYS A 246 9.37 -14.04 -8.63
C CYS A 246 10.00 -12.69 -8.98
N PHE A 247 11.02 -12.32 -8.21
CA PHE A 247 11.92 -11.22 -8.54
C PHE A 247 12.95 -11.69 -9.57
N SER A 248 13.37 -10.79 -10.45
CA SER A 248 14.53 -11.00 -11.32
C SER A 248 15.82 -11.04 -10.48
N SER A 249 16.88 -11.64 -11.03
CA SER A 249 18.18 -11.67 -10.34
C SER A 249 18.68 -10.26 -10.01
N GLU A 250 18.48 -9.31 -10.92
CA GLU A 250 18.92 -7.92 -10.74
C GLU A 250 18.14 -7.24 -9.60
N GLU A 251 16.83 -7.43 -9.53
CA GLU A 251 16.02 -6.88 -8.43
C GLU A 251 16.41 -7.47 -7.07
N VAL A 252 16.74 -8.77 -7.00
CA VAL A 252 17.21 -9.39 -5.75
C VAL A 252 18.59 -8.87 -5.37
N ASP A 253 19.48 -8.64 -6.34
CA ASP A 253 20.79 -8.04 -6.11
C ASP A 253 20.69 -6.61 -5.59
N ASP A 254 19.82 -5.79 -6.19
CA ASP A 254 19.54 -4.43 -5.73
C ASP A 254 18.96 -4.41 -4.31
N MET A 255 18.00 -5.31 -4.02
CA MET A 255 17.44 -5.44 -2.68
C MET A 255 18.50 -5.88 -1.67
N TRP A 256 19.35 -6.84 -2.02
CA TRP A 256 20.44 -7.28 -1.14
C TRP A 256 21.39 -6.14 -0.80
N MET A 257 21.78 -5.33 -1.79
CA MET A 257 22.64 -4.17 -1.57
C MET A 257 21.99 -3.12 -0.67
N ALA A 258 20.66 -2.96 -0.73
CA ALA A 258 19.93 -2.08 0.18
C ALA A 258 19.85 -2.62 1.62
N MET A 259 19.90 -3.95 1.80
CA MET A 259 19.83 -4.60 3.12
C MET A 259 21.19 -4.70 3.83
N LEU A 260 22.30 -4.62 3.08
CA LEU A 260 23.64 -4.82 3.63
C LEU A 260 24.05 -3.66 4.55
N ASP A 261 24.43 -4.01 5.78
CA ASP A 261 25.12 -3.09 6.67
C ASP A 261 26.54 -2.81 6.14
N PRO A 262 26.93 -1.55 5.90
CA PRO A 262 28.23 -1.21 5.35
C PRO A 262 29.42 -1.56 6.26
N GLU A 263 29.20 -1.71 7.56
CA GLU A 263 30.28 -2.04 8.51
C GLU A 263 30.57 -3.54 8.58
N THR A 264 29.52 -4.35 8.68
CA THR A 264 29.64 -5.80 8.88
C THR A 264 29.46 -6.61 7.60
N ASN A 265 28.97 -5.98 6.53
CA ASN A 265 28.60 -6.63 5.27
C ASN A 265 27.61 -7.80 5.48
N ARG A 266 26.64 -7.60 6.39
CA ARG A 266 25.57 -8.56 6.71
C ARG A 266 24.21 -7.89 6.62
N ALA A 267 23.19 -8.67 6.25
CA ALA A 267 21.81 -8.20 6.16
C ALA A 267 21.04 -8.50 7.46
N TYR A 268 21.12 -7.59 8.44
CA TYR A 268 20.35 -7.71 9.69
C TYR A 268 18.88 -7.35 9.45
N TYR A 269 18.03 -8.37 9.38
CA TYR A 269 16.63 -8.21 8.97
C TYR A 269 15.75 -7.50 9.99
N ARG A 270 16.19 -7.36 11.24
CA ARG A 270 15.44 -6.64 12.27
C ARG A 270 15.32 -5.15 11.95
N ASP A 271 16.45 -4.53 11.62
CA ASP A 271 16.50 -3.12 11.26
C ASP A 271 15.78 -2.89 9.93
N PHE A 272 15.92 -3.83 9.00
CA PHE A 272 15.23 -3.77 7.72
C PHE A 272 13.71 -3.92 7.84
N ALA A 273 13.21 -4.78 8.73
CA ALA A 273 11.77 -4.91 9.00
C ALA A 273 11.19 -3.62 9.61
N GLU A 274 11.95 -2.94 10.48
CA GLU A 274 11.57 -1.63 11.02
C GLU A 274 11.49 -0.56 9.91
N ILE A 275 12.44 -0.55 8.99
CA ILE A 275 12.44 0.35 7.82
C ILE A 275 11.21 0.07 6.94
N LEU A 276 10.99 -1.19 6.52
CA LEU A 276 9.88 -1.56 5.66
C LEU A 276 8.49 -1.26 6.26
N ALA A 277 8.36 -1.38 7.58
CA ALA A 277 7.13 -1.04 8.28
C ALA A 277 6.87 0.47 8.34
N ARG A 278 7.91 1.31 8.26
CA ARG A 278 7.84 2.76 8.46
C ARG A 278 7.90 3.60 7.19
N GLU A 279 8.72 3.22 6.22
CA GLU A 279 9.10 4.04 5.05
C GLU A 279 8.42 3.61 3.76
#